data_AF-A0A925K0D7-F1
#
_entry.id   AF-A0A925K0D7-F1
#
_cell.length_a   1.000
_cell.length_b   1.000
_cell.length_c   1.000
_cell.angle_alpha   90.00
_cell.angle_beta   90.00
_cell.angle_gamma   90.00
#
_symmetry.space_group_name_H-M   'P 1'
#
loop_
_entity.id
_entity.type
_entity.pdbx_description
1 polymer ?
#
loop_
_entity_poly.entity_id
_entity_poly.type
_entity_poly.pdbx_seq_one_letter_code
_entity_poly.pdbx_strand_id
1 'polypeptide(L)'
;MPRSSSRIGSQTFLLYVFVVFEAAIFGLYFARGMETPPAYPLLRAVGLIWLTGSWIRQDSRKHGVGWVWISDIGLFLYITWPFVVLYYLFKTRGARAFLTLLIFFGVYLAAMAVGAMLSTLLIR
;
A
#
# COMPACT_ATOMS: atom_id res chain seq x y z
N MET A 1 27.07 -13.81 8.40
CA MET A 1 26.50 -12.68 7.62
C MET A 1 25.79 -11.72 8.58
N PRO A 2 26.19 -10.44 8.66
CA PRO A 2 25.64 -9.54 9.67
C PRO A 2 24.20 -9.15 9.33
N ARG A 3 23.31 -9.31 10.31
CA ARG A 3 21.87 -9.00 10.25
C ARG A 3 21.68 -7.48 10.23
N SER A 4 21.28 -6.92 9.09
CA SER A 4 20.76 -5.55 8.99
C SER A 4 19.35 -5.49 9.61
N SER A 5 19.26 -5.22 10.91
CA SER A 5 17.98 -5.15 11.64
C SER A 5 17.36 -3.75 11.72
N SER A 6 17.85 -2.75 10.97
CA SER A 6 17.35 -1.37 11.05
C SER A 6 16.27 -1.00 10.01
N ARG A 7 15.93 -1.88 9.06
CA ARG A 7 14.95 -1.57 7.97
C ARG A 7 13.50 -2.01 8.25
N ILE A 8 13.26 -2.73 9.34
CA ILE A 8 12.01 -3.49 9.55
C ILE A 8 10.80 -2.58 9.86
N GLY A 9 11.04 -1.36 10.38
CA GLY A 9 9.99 -0.33 10.51
C GLY A 9 9.75 0.49 9.23
N SER A 10 10.64 0.41 8.23
CA SER A 10 10.67 1.35 7.11
C SER A 10 9.60 1.06 6.05
N GLN A 11 9.34 -0.21 5.70
CA GLN A 11 8.54 -0.49 4.49
C GLN A 11 7.03 -0.50 4.69
N THR A 12 6.55 -1.00 5.82
CA THR A 12 5.14 -0.79 6.19
C THR A 12 4.86 0.70 6.30
N PHE A 13 5.74 1.45 6.99
CA PHE A 13 5.61 2.90 7.10
C PHE A 13 5.60 3.59 5.72
N LEU A 14 6.55 3.26 4.83
CA LEU A 14 6.59 3.81 3.48
C LEU A 14 5.33 3.50 2.66
N LEU A 15 4.79 2.27 2.78
CA LEU A 15 3.54 1.90 2.12
C LEU A 15 2.37 2.76 2.65
N TYR A 16 2.27 2.94 3.96
CA TYR A 16 1.23 3.79 4.55
C TYR A 16 1.40 5.27 4.17
N VAL A 17 2.62 5.80 4.21
CA VAL A 17 2.90 7.19 3.78
C VAL A 17 2.51 7.38 2.32
N PHE A 18 2.92 6.46 1.46
CA PHE A 18 2.56 6.50 0.04
C PHE A 18 1.05 6.47 -0.15
N VAL A 19 0.35 5.53 0.48
CA VAL A 19 -1.11 5.38 0.37
C VAL A 19 -1.85 6.60 0.90
N VAL A 20 -1.41 7.18 2.02
CA VAL A 20 -2.00 8.40 2.59
C VAL A 20 -1.81 9.57 1.62
N PHE A 21 -0.61 9.75 1.09
CA PHE A 21 -0.31 10.85 0.18
C PHE A 21 -1.10 10.72 -1.14
N GLU A 22 -1.11 9.53 -1.73
CA GLU A 22 -1.92 9.20 -2.91
C GLU A 22 -3.41 9.44 -2.69
N ALA A 23 -3.96 8.92 -1.59
CA ALA A 23 -5.38 9.07 -1.27
C ALA A 23 -5.76 10.54 -1.05
N ALA A 24 -4.92 11.32 -0.37
CA ALA A 24 -5.14 12.74 -0.16
C ALA A 24 -5.11 13.54 -1.49
N ILE A 25 -4.14 13.25 -2.37
CA ILE A 25 -4.11 13.84 -3.72
C ILE A 25 -5.37 13.47 -4.49
N PHE A 26 -5.73 12.19 -4.53
CA PHE A 26 -6.94 11.73 -5.19
C PHE A 26 -8.18 12.45 -4.67
N GLY A 27 -8.33 12.54 -3.34
CA GLY A 27 -9.45 13.25 -2.70
C GLY A 27 -9.52 14.73 -3.09
N LEU A 28 -8.37 15.40 -3.22
CA LEU A 28 -8.29 16.79 -3.64
C LEU A 28 -8.73 16.99 -5.09
N TYR A 29 -8.29 16.13 -6.01
CA TYR A 29 -8.71 16.19 -7.42
C TYR A 29 -10.19 15.83 -7.56
N PHE A 30 -10.64 14.78 -6.88
CA PHE A 30 -12.03 14.31 -6.87
C PHE A 30 -12.99 15.41 -6.42
N ALA A 31 -12.71 16.06 -5.28
CA ALA A 31 -13.56 17.11 -4.74
C ALA A 31 -13.57 18.39 -5.60
N ARG A 32 -12.55 18.61 -6.42
CA ARG A 32 -12.51 19.70 -7.41
C ARG A 32 -13.13 19.35 -8.75
N GLY A 33 -13.57 18.11 -8.96
CA GLY A 33 -14.03 17.62 -10.26
C GLY A 33 -12.96 17.73 -11.35
N MET A 34 -11.68 17.78 -10.96
CA MET A 34 -10.57 17.90 -11.90
C MET A 34 -10.05 16.52 -12.27
N GLU A 35 -9.66 16.37 -13.53
CA GLU A 35 -8.96 15.18 -13.96
C GLU A 35 -7.54 15.15 -13.39
N THR A 36 -7.12 13.98 -12.91
CA THR A 36 -5.73 13.78 -12.51
C THR A 36 -4.83 13.77 -13.75
N PRO A 37 -3.59 14.30 -13.67
CA PRO A 37 -2.66 14.25 -14.79
C PRO A 37 -2.47 12.82 -15.34
N PRO A 38 -2.23 12.62 -16.65
CA PRO A 38 -2.08 11.28 -17.23
C PRO A 38 -0.99 10.40 -16.59
N ALA A 39 0.06 11.03 -16.04
CA ALA A 39 1.14 10.34 -15.34
C ALA A 39 0.73 9.82 -13.95
N TYR A 40 -0.31 10.39 -13.34
CA TYR A 40 -0.78 10.04 -11.99
C TYR A 40 -1.17 8.55 -11.86
N PRO A 41 -2.08 7.99 -12.67
CA PRO A 41 -2.45 6.57 -12.55
C PRO A 41 -1.26 5.62 -12.80
N LEU A 42 -0.30 6.01 -13.65
CA LEU A 42 0.91 5.23 -13.88
C LEU A 42 1.82 5.23 -12.64
N LEU A 43 2.08 6.40 -12.06
CA LEU A 43 2.89 6.53 -10.84
C LEU A 43 2.24 5.81 -9.66
N ARG A 44 0.92 5.94 -9.52
CA ARG A 44 0.13 5.20 -8.52
C ARG A 44 0.30 3.69 -8.69
N ALA A 45 0.11 3.17 -9.90
CA ALA A 45 0.21 1.75 -10.17
C ALA A 45 1.63 1.24 -9.89
N VAL A 46 2.65 1.88 -10.47
CA VAL A 46 4.06 1.49 -10.28
C VAL A 46 4.47 1.57 -8.81
N GLY A 47 4.09 2.64 -8.11
CA GLY A 47 4.39 2.85 -6.69
C GLY A 47 3.74 1.79 -5.79
N LEU A 48 2.44 1.52 -5.97
CA LEU A 48 1.73 0.48 -5.21
C LEU A 48 2.34 -0.89 -5.45
N ILE A 49 2.59 -1.24 -6.72
CA ILE A 49 3.17 -2.51 -7.12
C ILE A 49 4.54 -2.71 -6.47
N TRP A 50 5.42 -1.71 -6.58
CA TRP A 50 6.76 -1.75 -6.02
C TRP A 50 6.74 -1.87 -4.50
N LEU A 51 6.04 -0.96 -3.82
CA LEU A 51 6.01 -0.89 -2.36
C LEU A 51 5.32 -2.10 -1.73
N THR A 52 4.24 -2.59 -2.35
CA THR A 52 3.54 -3.80 -1.88
C THR A 52 4.40 -5.04 -2.09
N GLY A 53 5.01 -5.19 -3.26
CA GLY A 53 5.90 -6.32 -3.53
C GLY A 53 7.12 -6.34 -2.60
N SER A 54 7.74 -5.18 -2.37
CA SER A 54 8.87 -5.07 -1.44
C SER A 54 8.44 -5.29 0.02
N TRP A 55 7.24 -4.83 0.41
CA TRP A 55 6.65 -5.08 1.72
C TRP A 55 6.37 -6.57 1.96
N ILE A 56 5.65 -7.26 1.06
CA ILE A 56 5.37 -8.71 1.16
C ILE A 56 6.67 -9.49 1.26
N ARG A 57 7.65 -9.13 0.43
CA ARG A 57 8.97 -9.73 0.44
C ARG A 57 9.61 -9.59 1.83
N GLN A 58 9.64 -8.41 2.43
CA GLN A 58 10.22 -8.26 3.76
C GLN A 58 9.39 -8.92 4.87
N ASP A 59 8.07 -8.78 4.83
CA ASP A 59 7.16 -9.32 5.84
C ASP A 59 7.16 -10.86 5.85
N SER A 60 7.29 -11.48 4.68
CA SER A 60 7.34 -12.94 4.56
C SER A 60 8.61 -13.54 5.17
N ARG A 61 9.76 -12.88 5.01
CA ARG A 61 11.01 -13.24 5.72
C ARG A 61 10.83 -13.23 7.23
N LYS A 62 10.05 -12.26 7.75
CA LYS A 62 9.80 -12.12 9.19
C LYS A 62 8.90 -13.23 9.73
N HIS A 63 7.91 -13.67 8.95
CA HIS A 63 6.94 -14.69 9.37
C HIS A 63 7.32 -16.11 8.94
N GLY A 64 8.48 -16.31 8.32
CA GLY A 64 8.96 -17.64 7.90
C GLY A 64 8.12 -18.29 6.80
N VAL A 65 7.26 -17.53 6.11
CA VAL A 65 6.42 -18.07 5.04
C VAL A 65 7.28 -18.31 3.81
N GLY A 66 7.21 -19.53 3.27
CA GLY A 66 8.01 -20.06 2.16
C GLY A 66 8.49 -19.00 1.17
N TRP A 67 9.72 -18.55 1.39
CA TRP A 67 10.42 -17.54 0.59
C TRP A 67 10.53 -17.93 -0.89
N VAL A 68 10.57 -19.24 -1.14
CA VAL A 68 10.59 -19.85 -2.48
C VAL A 68 9.36 -19.43 -3.29
N TRP A 69 8.15 -19.62 -2.76
CA TRP A 69 6.90 -19.24 -3.45
C TRP A 69 6.85 -17.74 -3.79
N ILE A 70 7.25 -16.86 -2.88
CA ILE A 70 7.18 -15.39 -3.09
C ILE A 70 8.31 -14.88 -4.00
N SER A 71 9.46 -15.54 -3.99
CA SER A 71 10.59 -15.19 -4.87
C SER A 71 10.37 -15.67 -6.30
N ASP A 72 9.79 -16.86 -6.46
CA ASP A 72 9.53 -17.48 -7.77
C ASP A 72 8.36 -16.82 -8.50
N ILE A 73 7.41 -16.26 -7.75
CA ILE A 73 6.26 -15.53 -8.32
C ILE A 73 6.70 -14.24 -9.03
N GLY A 74 7.87 -13.67 -8.74
CA GLY A 74 8.50 -12.62 -9.57
C GLY A 74 7.54 -11.54 -10.10
N LEU A 75 7.45 -11.40 -11.43
CA LEU A 75 6.55 -10.45 -12.12
C LEU A 75 5.06 -10.69 -11.79
N PHE A 76 4.68 -11.94 -11.54
CA PHE A 76 3.30 -12.32 -11.23
C PHE A 76 2.84 -11.70 -9.91
N LEU A 77 3.76 -11.46 -8.97
CA LEU A 77 3.48 -10.79 -7.68
C LEU A 77 2.99 -9.36 -7.94
N TYR A 78 3.57 -8.73 -8.96
CA TYR A 78 3.32 -7.34 -9.32
C TYR A 78 2.00 -7.16 -10.09
N ILE A 79 1.54 -8.19 -10.80
CA ILE A 79 0.27 -8.17 -11.56
C ILE A 79 -0.90 -8.63 -10.68
N THR A 80 -0.69 -9.68 -9.88
CA THR A 80 -1.76 -10.30 -9.06
C THR A 80 -1.72 -9.88 -7.59
N TRP A 81 -1.05 -8.76 -7.30
CA TRP A 81 -0.83 -8.27 -5.94
C TRP A 81 -2.08 -8.20 -5.06
N PRO A 82 -3.30 -7.81 -5.54
CA PRO A 82 -4.46 -7.73 -4.64
C PRO A 82 -4.82 -9.10 -4.07
N PHE A 83 -4.83 -10.13 -4.92
CA PHE A 83 -5.13 -11.50 -4.51
C PHE A 83 -4.03 -12.09 -3.64
N VAL A 84 -2.76 -11.83 -4.01
CA VAL A 84 -1.62 -12.33 -3.23
C VAL A 84 -1.56 -11.68 -1.85
N VAL A 85 -1.80 -10.37 -1.73
CA VAL A 85 -1.86 -9.66 -0.43
C VAL A 85 -2.94 -10.26 0.45
N LEU A 86 -4.15 -10.45 -0.08
CA LEU A 86 -5.26 -11.02 0.69
C LEU A 86 -4.90 -12.42 1.19
N TYR A 87 -4.53 -13.33 0.28
CA TYR A 87 -4.13 -14.68 0.65
C TYR A 87 -2.99 -14.69 1.67
N TYR A 88 -1.95 -13.88 1.45
CA TYR A 88 -0.79 -13.77 2.33
C TYR A 88 -1.16 -13.26 3.73
N LEU A 89 -2.00 -12.23 3.83
CA LEU A 89 -2.45 -11.68 5.11
C LEU A 89 -3.25 -12.74 5.88
N PHE A 90 -4.19 -13.42 5.25
CA PHE A 90 -4.97 -14.47 5.88
C PHE A 90 -4.12 -15.66 6.31
N LYS A 91 -3.15 -16.05 5.47
CA LYS A 91 -2.22 -17.13 5.79
C LYS A 91 -1.30 -16.81 6.98
N THR A 92 -0.81 -15.58 7.06
CA THR A 92 0.15 -15.17 8.12
C THR A 92 -0.52 -14.75 9.43
N ARG A 93 -1.69 -14.12 9.34
CA ARG A 93 -2.34 -13.44 10.48
C ARG A 93 -3.70 -14.03 10.83
N GLY A 94 -4.21 -15.00 10.08
CA GLY A 94 -5.53 -15.61 10.29
C GLY A 94 -6.65 -14.56 10.28
N ALA A 95 -7.59 -14.64 11.22
CA ALA A 95 -8.70 -13.68 11.35
C ALA A 95 -8.23 -12.23 11.61
N ARG A 96 -7.02 -12.02 12.16
CA ARG A 96 -6.45 -10.67 12.36
C ARG A 96 -6.09 -9.97 11.04
N ALA A 97 -6.08 -10.71 9.93
CA ALA A 97 -5.98 -10.14 8.59
C ALA A 97 -7.13 -9.16 8.29
N PHE A 98 -8.35 -9.46 8.74
CA PHE A 98 -9.50 -8.56 8.59
C PHE A 98 -9.24 -7.21 9.25
N LEU A 99 -8.71 -7.21 10.48
CA LEU A 99 -8.39 -5.96 11.18
C LEU A 99 -7.30 -5.17 10.45
N THR A 100 -6.29 -5.86 9.91
CA THR A 100 -5.21 -5.22 9.14
C THR A 100 -5.76 -4.55 7.88
N LEU A 101 -6.62 -5.25 7.14
CA LEU A 101 -7.29 -4.72 5.96
C LEU A 101 -8.22 -3.56 6.32
N LEU A 102 -9.01 -3.70 7.40
CA LEU A 102 -9.92 -2.65 7.87
C LEU A 102 -9.16 -1.37 8.22
N ILE A 103 -8.03 -1.48 8.94
CA ILE A 103 -7.17 -0.33 9.24
C ILE A 103 -6.60 0.28 7.96
N PHE A 104 -6.12 -0.55 7.03
CA PHE A 104 -5.57 -0.07 5.76
C PHE A 104 -6.60 0.71 4.93
N PHE A 105 -7.80 0.15 4.76
CA PHE A 105 -8.91 0.82 4.07
C PHE A 105 -9.40 2.05 4.84
N GLY A 106 -9.47 1.98 6.17
CA GLY A 106 -9.84 3.11 7.02
C GLY A 106 -8.87 4.28 6.86
N VAL A 107 -7.56 4.01 6.86
CA VAL A 107 -6.53 5.04 6.62
C VAL A 107 -6.65 5.62 5.21
N TYR A 108 -6.87 4.79 4.19
CA TYR A 108 -7.08 5.25 2.82
C TYR A 108 -8.29 6.19 2.71
N LEU A 109 -9.44 5.78 3.24
CA LEU A 109 -10.67 6.58 3.20
C LEU A 109 -10.53 7.88 4.02
N ALA A 110 -9.90 7.82 5.19
CA ALA A 110 -9.64 8.99 6.02
C ALA A 110 -8.72 9.99 5.30
N ALA A 111 -7.64 9.52 4.69
CA ALA A 111 -6.73 10.38 3.92
C ALA A 111 -7.42 11.01 2.70
N MET A 112 -8.26 10.25 2.00
CA MET A 112 -9.08 10.76 0.90
C MET A 112 -10.06 11.84 1.37
N ALA A 113 -10.74 11.61 2.49
CA ALA A 113 -11.64 12.60 3.09
C ALA A 113 -10.88 13.87 3.50
N VAL A 114 -9.70 13.74 4.11
CA VAL A 114 -8.83 14.89 4.44
C VAL A 114 -8.44 15.66 3.18
N GLY A 115 -8.03 14.98 2.10
CA GLY A 115 -7.72 15.62 0.83
C GLY A 115 -8.90 16.42 0.26
N ALA A 116 -10.10 15.82 0.30
CA ALA A 116 -11.33 16.48 -0.12
C ALA A 116 -11.73 17.67 0.79
N MET A 117 -11.47 17.59 2.09
CA MET A 117 -11.71 18.72 3.01
C MET A 117 -10.69 19.84 2.80
N LEU A 118 -9.43 19.51 2.57
CA LEU A 118 -8.40 20.52 2.26
C LEU A 118 -8.72 21.25 0.95
N SER A 119 -9.26 20.54 -0.04
CA SER A 119 -9.61 21.18 -1.30
C SER A 119 -10.69 22.25 -1.14
N THR A 120 -11.63 22.10 -0.20
CA THR A 120 -12.67 23.11 0.07
C THR A 120 -12.15 24.29 0.90
N LEU A 121 -11.18 24.07 1.78
CA LEU A 121 -10.54 25.14 2.57
C LEU A 121 -9.63 26.03 1.73
N LEU A 122 -8.97 25.48 0.72
CA LEU A 122 -8.11 26.21 -0.23
C LEU A 122 -8.89 27.08 -1.24
N ILE A 123 -10.22 27.18 -1.11
CA ILE A 123 -11.12 27.98 -1.97
C ILE A 123 -11.45 29.35 -1.33
N ARG A 124 -10.98 29.63 -0.11
CA ARG A 124 -11.09 30.97 0.49
C ARG A 124 -10.00 31.91 0.01
#